data_AF-A0A2M7JTG3-F1
#
_entry.id   AF-A0A2M7JTG3-F1
#
_cell.length_a   1.000
_cell.length_b   1.000
_cell.length_c   1.000
_cell.angle_alpha   90.00
_cell.angle_beta   90.00
_cell.angle_gamma   90.00
#
_symmetry.space_group_name_H-M   'P 1'
#
loop_
_entity.id
_entity.type
_entity.pdbx_description
1 polymer ?
#
loop_
_entity_poly.entity_id
_entity_poly.type
_entity_poly.pdbx_seq_one_letter_code
_entity_poly.pdbx_strand_id
1 'polypeptide(L)'
;FEQRFEFQIGKHTQNLKKNAVKVGFLERLSGGRVLSELILILQEGTPLPALKRMRDYNLFHFLHPNLKFNEPAEVLFEQIRQVISWFDLLFLEQRYERWLIYFYGLIDSLKEGEIEELCQKLAMNDKVKKRVGGGKIQADQALLQMFSWINTDRPPKRSEIYDVLDPLSIESKLFMMGKTTQVTTRRYISLYFTQLKDTKTLLRGTDLIQMGIKSGPFIKKALTGLLKARLDEQVITRQDEMEYISKAQGME
;
A
#
# COMPACT_ATOMS: atom_id res chain seq x y z
N PHE A 1 22.82 -12.04 -0.83
CA PHE A 1 23.74 -13.12 -1.25
C PHE A 1 23.54 -14.41 -0.46
N GLU A 2 23.90 -14.49 0.83
CA GLU A 2 23.77 -15.72 1.66
C GLU A 2 22.41 -16.42 1.44
N GLN A 3 21.31 -15.69 1.55
CA GLN A 3 19.97 -16.26 1.42
C GLN A 3 19.54 -16.52 -0.03
N ARG A 4 19.86 -15.60 -0.95
CA ARG A 4 19.49 -15.72 -2.37
C ARG A 4 20.13 -16.91 -3.08
N PHE A 5 21.36 -17.25 -2.70
CA PHE A 5 22.13 -18.34 -3.33
C PHE A 5 22.29 -19.54 -2.40
N GLU A 6 21.59 -19.57 -1.27
CA GLU A 6 21.67 -20.63 -0.25
C GLU A 6 23.12 -20.93 0.21
N PHE A 7 23.96 -19.90 0.22
CA PHE A 7 25.34 -20.00 0.68
C PHE A 7 25.42 -19.93 2.19
N GLN A 8 26.47 -20.54 2.75
CA GLN A 8 26.84 -20.35 4.15
C GLN A 8 28.04 -19.42 4.26
N ILE A 9 27.92 -18.37 5.08
CA ILE A 9 29.07 -17.50 5.37
C ILE A 9 30.08 -18.29 6.20
N GLY A 10 31.32 -18.41 5.73
CA GLY A 10 32.40 -19.07 6.48
C GLY A 10 32.66 -18.44 7.85
N LYS A 11 33.06 -19.27 8.83
CA LYS A 11 33.23 -18.87 10.25
C LYS A 11 34.07 -17.61 10.45
N HIS A 12 35.18 -17.47 9.71
CA HIS A 12 36.05 -16.30 9.78
C HIS A 12 35.31 -15.01 9.40
N THR A 13 34.61 -15.01 8.26
CA THR A 13 33.82 -13.87 7.80
C THR A 13 32.66 -13.55 8.74
N GLN A 14 32.05 -14.56 9.37
CA GLN A 14 31.03 -14.32 10.40
C GLN A 14 31.61 -13.55 11.61
N ASN A 15 32.81 -13.90 12.06
CA ASN A 15 33.49 -13.20 13.15
C ASN A 15 33.83 -11.76 12.76
N LEU A 16 34.32 -11.53 11.53
CA LEU A 16 34.56 -10.18 11.01
C LEU A 16 33.28 -9.33 11.00
N LYS A 17 32.15 -9.91 10.56
CA LYS A 17 30.85 -9.23 10.58
C LYS A 17 30.43 -8.85 12.00
N LYS A 18 30.49 -9.79 12.95
CA LYS A 18 30.16 -9.53 14.36
C LYS A 18 31.05 -8.43 14.96
N ASN A 19 32.34 -8.44 14.64
CA ASN A 19 33.28 -7.41 15.10
C ASN A 19 32.96 -6.04 14.50
N ALA A 20 32.67 -5.96 13.20
CA ALA A 20 32.31 -4.69 12.55
C ALA A 20 31.04 -4.07 13.15
N VAL A 21 30.06 -4.90 13.49
CA VAL A 21 28.85 -4.49 14.23
C VAL A 21 29.20 -3.98 15.62
N LYS A 22 30.03 -4.72 16.38
CA LYS A 22 30.42 -4.36 17.75
C LYS A 22 31.19 -3.03 17.84
N VAL A 23 32.02 -2.72 16.85
CA VAL A 23 32.87 -1.52 16.82
C VAL A 23 32.14 -0.30 16.23
N GLY A 24 30.85 -0.44 15.88
CA GLY A 24 30.04 0.68 15.38
C GLY A 24 30.45 1.14 13.99
N PHE A 25 30.85 0.21 13.11
CA PHE A 25 31.25 0.54 11.75
C PHE A 25 30.05 0.97 10.88
N LEU A 26 28.85 0.48 11.19
CA LEU A 26 27.64 0.73 10.40
C LEU A 26 27.16 2.18 10.50
N GLU A 27 27.43 2.85 11.61
CA GLU A 27 27.13 4.25 11.88
C GLU A 27 27.95 5.20 11.00
N ARG A 28 29.04 4.70 10.42
CA ARG A 28 29.90 5.46 9.49
C ARG A 28 29.46 5.32 8.04
N LEU A 29 28.49 4.45 7.73
CA LEU A 29 27.99 4.27 6.38
C LEU A 29 27.01 5.39 6.00
N SER A 30 27.02 5.77 4.73
CA SER A 30 26.04 6.75 4.23
C SER A 30 24.63 6.15 4.23
N GLY A 31 23.66 6.95 4.68
CA GLY A 31 22.25 6.56 4.72
C GLY A 31 21.72 6.04 3.39
N GLY A 32 22.07 6.72 2.28
CA GLY A 32 21.65 6.31 0.93
C GLY A 32 22.20 4.96 0.49
N ARG A 33 23.42 4.59 0.93
CA ARG A 33 23.97 3.25 0.67
C ARG A 33 23.22 2.19 1.47
N VAL A 34 22.95 2.45 2.75
CA VAL A 34 22.16 1.56 3.60
C VAL A 34 20.76 1.37 3.03
N LEU A 35 20.11 2.44 2.57
CA LEU A 35 18.82 2.40 1.91
C LEU A 35 18.86 1.53 0.65
N SER A 36 19.88 1.69 -0.19
CA SER A 36 20.00 0.92 -1.43
C SER A 36 20.09 -0.58 -1.15
N GLU A 37 20.92 -1.00 -0.19
CA GLU A 37 21.03 -2.40 0.23
C GLU A 37 19.72 -2.93 0.84
N LEU A 38 19.03 -2.10 1.64
CA LEU A 38 17.76 -2.47 2.23
C LEU A 38 16.68 -2.67 1.16
N ILE A 39 16.60 -1.78 0.16
CA ILE A 39 15.70 -1.92 -0.98
C ILE A 39 15.99 -3.23 -1.73
N LEU A 40 17.27 -3.55 -1.99
CA LEU A 40 17.64 -4.80 -2.66
C LEU A 40 17.14 -6.02 -1.87
N ILE A 41 17.32 -6.04 -0.55
CA ILE A 41 16.81 -7.12 0.31
C ILE A 41 15.29 -7.25 0.21
N LEU A 42 14.57 -6.13 0.31
CA LEU A 42 13.10 -6.10 0.31
C LEU A 42 12.50 -6.37 -1.08
N GLN A 43 13.29 -6.23 -2.16
CA GLN A 43 12.88 -6.53 -3.53
C GLN A 43 13.01 -8.03 -3.87
N GLU A 44 13.76 -8.81 -3.08
CA GLU A 44 13.93 -10.26 -3.29
C GLU A 44 12.58 -11.00 -3.27
N GLY A 45 12.55 -12.18 -3.93
CA GLY A 45 11.37 -13.06 -3.94
C GLY A 45 10.92 -13.51 -2.56
N THR A 46 11.86 -13.63 -1.63
CA THR A 46 11.59 -14.03 -0.24
C THR A 46 12.54 -13.24 0.68
N PRO A 47 12.12 -12.06 1.17
CA PRO A 47 12.99 -11.19 1.97
C PRO A 47 13.15 -11.67 3.42
N LEU A 48 12.19 -12.45 3.94
CA LEU A 48 12.13 -12.83 5.36
C LEU A 48 13.42 -13.52 5.87
N PRO A 49 14.03 -14.49 5.17
CA PRO A 49 15.28 -15.10 5.63
C PRO A 49 16.41 -14.08 5.79
N ALA A 50 16.53 -13.11 4.88
CA ALA A 50 17.57 -12.08 4.98
C ALA A 50 17.33 -11.16 6.19
N LEU A 51 16.08 -10.82 6.47
CA LEU A 51 15.70 -10.01 7.64
C LEU A 51 15.91 -10.77 8.96
N LYS A 52 15.67 -12.09 9.00
CA LYS A 52 16.03 -12.94 10.14
C LYS A 52 17.53 -12.89 10.42
N ARG A 53 18.37 -12.97 9.38
CA ARG A 53 19.82 -12.83 9.52
C ARG A 53 20.21 -11.44 10.01
N MET A 54 19.56 -10.40 9.52
CA MET A 54 19.77 -9.04 10.04
C MET A 54 19.43 -8.95 11.53
N ARG A 55 18.38 -9.63 11.99
CA ARG A 55 18.05 -9.73 13.42
C ARG A 55 19.14 -10.46 14.21
N ASP A 56 19.63 -11.59 13.72
CA ASP A 56 20.69 -12.37 14.38
C ASP A 56 21.98 -11.55 14.60
N TYR A 57 22.24 -10.60 13.71
CA TYR A 57 23.35 -9.66 13.80
C TYR A 57 23.00 -8.33 14.50
N ASN A 58 21.79 -8.22 15.08
CA ASN A 58 21.27 -7.02 15.75
C ASN A 58 21.30 -5.76 14.88
N LEU A 59 20.99 -5.90 13.59
CA LEU A 59 21.17 -4.80 12.63
C LEU A 59 20.05 -3.75 12.63
N PHE A 60 18.86 -4.09 13.13
CA PHE A 60 17.70 -3.18 13.10
C PHE A 60 17.87 -1.96 14.01
N HIS A 61 18.60 -2.09 15.11
CA HIS A 61 18.89 -0.96 16.01
C HIS A 61 19.70 0.15 15.32
N PHE A 62 20.55 -0.20 14.35
CA PHE A 62 21.26 0.79 13.53
C PHE A 62 20.34 1.53 12.57
N LEU A 63 19.19 0.99 12.20
CA LEU A 63 18.20 1.71 11.42
C LEU A 63 17.42 2.66 12.31
N HIS A 64 16.84 2.16 13.40
CA HIS A 64 16.17 3.00 14.39
C HIS A 64 16.09 2.25 15.74
N PRO A 65 16.29 2.91 16.89
CA PRO A 65 16.30 2.24 18.20
C PRO A 65 15.01 1.48 18.52
N ASN A 66 13.87 2.02 18.07
CA ASN A 66 12.53 1.44 18.30
C ASN A 66 12.08 0.48 17.19
N LEU A 67 12.89 0.26 16.16
CA LEU A 67 12.57 -0.69 15.09
C LEU A 67 12.74 -2.12 15.57
N LYS A 68 11.63 -2.84 15.69
CA LYS A 68 11.61 -4.22 16.18
C LYS A 68 11.19 -5.16 15.07
N PHE A 69 12.06 -6.12 14.75
CA PHE A 69 11.72 -7.23 13.87
C PHE A 69 11.58 -8.52 14.68
N ASN A 70 10.37 -8.73 15.22
CA ASN A 70 10.02 -9.86 16.09
C ASN A 70 9.01 -10.80 15.40
N GLU A 71 8.50 -11.80 16.12
CA GLU A 71 7.59 -12.81 15.58
C GLU A 71 6.33 -12.21 14.92
N PRO A 72 5.64 -11.20 15.50
CA PRO A 72 4.58 -10.47 14.81
C PRO A 72 4.98 -9.88 13.46
N ALA A 73 6.18 -9.28 13.37
CA ALA A 73 6.70 -8.77 12.11
C ALA A 73 6.96 -9.90 11.10
N GLU A 74 7.49 -11.05 11.55
CA GLU A 74 7.68 -12.21 10.67
C GLU A 74 6.34 -12.71 10.09
N VAL A 75 5.30 -12.80 10.93
CA VAL A 75 3.95 -13.20 10.50
C VAL A 75 3.42 -12.21 9.46
N LEU A 76 3.56 -10.91 9.71
CA LEU A 76 3.16 -9.87 8.75
C LEU A 76 3.88 -10.01 7.41
N PHE A 77 5.18 -10.30 7.42
CA PHE A 77 5.97 -10.51 6.20
C PHE A 77 5.51 -11.73 5.40
N GLU A 78 5.12 -12.82 6.07
CA GLU A 78 4.50 -13.96 5.40
C GLU A 78 3.13 -13.61 4.81
N GLN A 79 2.29 -12.84 5.54
CA GLN A 79 1.01 -12.38 5.01
C GLN A 79 1.18 -11.48 3.78
N ILE A 80 2.15 -10.55 3.82
CA ILE A 80 2.49 -9.71 2.67
C ILE A 80 2.93 -10.58 1.47
N ARG A 81 3.76 -11.60 1.71
CA ARG A 81 4.19 -12.53 0.64
C ARG A 81 3.00 -13.26 0.01
N GLN A 82 2.06 -13.74 0.83
CA GLN A 82 0.84 -14.40 0.34
C GLN A 82 -0.04 -13.45 -0.48
N VAL A 83 -0.22 -12.21 -0.01
CA VAL A 83 -0.99 -11.18 -0.72
C VAL A 83 -0.35 -10.81 -2.05
N ILE A 84 0.97 -10.62 -2.09
CA ILE A 84 1.70 -10.37 -3.33
C ILE A 84 1.51 -11.52 -4.31
N SER A 85 1.66 -12.77 -3.85
CA SER A 85 1.45 -13.95 -4.68
C SER A 85 0.01 -14.03 -5.21
N TRP A 86 -0.98 -13.73 -4.38
CA TRP A 86 -2.38 -13.67 -4.81
C TRP A 86 -2.60 -12.57 -5.87
N PHE A 87 -2.02 -11.38 -5.65
CA PHE A 87 -2.17 -10.26 -6.57
C PHE A 87 -1.52 -10.52 -7.93
N ASP A 88 -0.33 -11.12 -7.93
CA ASP A 88 0.38 -11.51 -9.16
C ASP A 88 -0.44 -12.55 -9.96
N LEU A 89 -1.17 -13.44 -9.27
CA LEU A 89 -2.07 -14.45 -9.89
C LEU A 89 -3.36 -13.85 -10.49
N LEU A 90 -3.68 -12.58 -10.22
CA LEU A 90 -4.79 -11.91 -10.88
C LEU A 90 -4.47 -11.49 -12.33
N PHE A 91 -3.20 -11.58 -12.75
CA PHE A 91 -2.72 -11.17 -14.07
C PHE A 91 -3.12 -9.73 -14.44
N LEU A 92 -3.21 -8.84 -13.44
CA LEU A 92 -3.43 -7.43 -13.67
C LEU A 92 -2.16 -6.83 -14.28
N GLU A 93 -2.27 -6.09 -15.39
CA GLU A 93 -1.14 -5.41 -16.05
C GLU A 93 -0.65 -4.17 -15.26
N GLN A 94 -0.42 -4.33 -13.95
CA GLN A 94 -0.07 -3.26 -13.03
C GLN A 94 1.34 -3.43 -12.50
N ARG A 95 2.09 -2.33 -12.52
CA ARG A 95 3.41 -2.26 -11.90
C ARG A 95 3.27 -1.74 -10.47
N TYR A 96 3.90 -2.43 -9.54
CA TYR A 96 4.06 -2.00 -8.16
C TYR A 96 5.50 -2.25 -7.71
N GLU A 97 5.93 -1.52 -6.68
CA GLU A 97 7.26 -1.66 -6.09
C GLU A 97 7.21 -2.56 -4.85
N ARG A 98 7.59 -3.82 -5.03
CA ARG A 98 7.61 -4.85 -3.96
C ARG A 98 8.33 -4.39 -2.70
N TRP A 99 9.48 -3.74 -2.84
CA TRP A 99 10.25 -3.26 -1.70
C TRP A 99 9.43 -2.33 -0.80
N LEU A 100 8.52 -1.51 -1.35
CA LEU A 100 7.76 -0.53 -0.60
C LEU A 100 6.67 -1.20 0.27
N ILE A 101 6.06 -2.28 -0.22
CA ILE A 101 5.07 -3.06 0.55
C ILE A 101 5.74 -3.68 1.78
N TYR A 102 6.90 -4.31 1.59
CA TYR A 102 7.68 -4.86 2.70
C TYR A 102 8.29 -3.77 3.58
N PHE A 103 8.61 -2.60 3.02
CA PHE A 103 9.08 -1.46 3.81
C PHE A 103 8.00 -0.97 4.76
N TYR A 104 6.73 -0.89 4.33
CA TYR A 104 5.61 -0.61 5.23
C TYR A 104 5.49 -1.63 6.36
N GLY A 105 5.66 -2.93 6.04
CA GLY A 105 5.72 -3.99 7.06
C GLY A 105 6.88 -3.81 8.04
N LEU A 106 8.04 -3.37 7.56
CA LEU A 106 9.21 -3.13 8.40
C LEU A 106 8.97 -1.99 9.40
N ILE A 107 8.37 -0.88 8.94
CA ILE A 107 8.12 0.31 9.77
C ILE A 107 6.78 0.28 10.51
N ASP A 108 6.02 -0.82 10.44
CA ASP A 108 4.65 -0.87 10.96
C ASP A 108 4.57 -0.56 12.46
N SER A 109 5.58 -0.99 13.23
CA SER A 109 5.67 -0.76 14.66
C SER A 109 6.11 0.66 15.05
N LEU A 110 6.55 1.46 14.08
CA LEU A 110 7.05 2.81 14.32
C LEU A 110 5.91 3.84 14.30
N LYS A 111 6.04 4.85 15.16
CA LYS A 111 5.22 6.06 15.15
C LYS A 111 5.65 6.99 14.03
N GLU A 112 4.78 7.94 13.68
CA GLU A 112 5.02 8.89 12.58
C GLU A 112 6.36 9.63 12.69
N GLY A 113 6.68 10.23 13.84
CA GLY A 113 7.97 10.90 14.05
C GLY A 113 9.18 9.96 13.93
N GLU A 114 9.04 8.70 14.37
CA GLU A 114 10.11 7.68 14.25
C GLU A 114 10.33 7.25 12.79
N ILE A 115 9.25 7.22 11.99
CA ILE A 115 9.34 6.98 10.54
C ILE A 115 10.08 8.14 9.86
N GLU A 116 9.79 9.39 10.25
CA GLU A 116 10.49 10.57 9.72
C GLU A 116 11.99 10.54 10.05
N GLU A 117 12.34 10.24 11.30
CA GLU A 117 13.73 10.07 11.74
C GLU A 117 14.45 8.98 10.94
N LEU A 118 13.83 7.81 10.77
CA LEU A 118 14.38 6.72 9.97
C LEU A 118 14.59 7.15 8.51
N CYS A 119 13.60 7.83 7.91
CA CYS A 119 13.69 8.31 6.54
C CYS A 119 14.83 9.34 6.36
N GLN A 120 15.02 10.23 7.34
CA GLN A 120 16.14 11.18 7.33
C GLN A 120 17.48 10.46 7.47
N LYS A 121 17.58 9.48 8.37
CA LYS A 121 18.80 8.68 8.56
C LYS A 121 19.19 7.90 7.31
N LEU A 122 18.20 7.38 6.59
CA LEU A 122 18.38 6.70 5.30
C LEU A 122 18.62 7.65 4.12
N ALA A 123 18.72 8.97 4.38
CA ALA A 123 18.94 10.01 3.38
C ALA A 123 17.93 9.95 2.21
N MET A 124 16.67 9.61 2.51
CA MET A 124 15.60 9.61 1.52
C MET A 124 15.31 11.03 1.03
N ASN A 125 15.10 11.21 -0.27
CA ASN A 125 14.59 12.47 -0.81
C ASN A 125 13.08 12.63 -0.52
N ASP A 126 12.56 13.84 -0.66
CA ASP A 126 11.17 14.17 -0.29
C ASP A 126 10.13 13.33 -1.03
N LYS A 127 10.42 12.96 -2.29
CA LYS A 127 9.54 12.08 -3.07
C LYS A 127 9.44 10.69 -2.42
N VAL A 128 10.56 10.09 -2.03
CA VAL A 128 10.57 8.77 -1.37
C VAL A 128 9.97 8.86 0.02
N LYS A 129 10.29 9.91 0.80
CA LYS A 129 9.70 10.16 2.12
C LYS A 129 8.17 10.21 2.06
N LYS A 130 7.63 10.98 1.11
CA LYS A 130 6.17 11.10 0.92
C LYS A 130 5.53 9.76 0.56
N ARG A 131 6.19 8.94 -0.25
CA ARG A 131 5.70 7.59 -0.59
C ARG A 131 5.69 6.68 0.63
N VAL A 132 6.79 6.65 1.39
CA VAL A 132 6.96 5.79 2.57
C VAL A 132 6.06 6.24 3.72
N GLY A 133 6.24 7.46 4.23
CA GLY A 133 5.48 7.96 5.37
C GLY A 133 4.00 8.17 5.01
N GLY A 134 3.75 8.93 3.95
CA GLY A 134 2.38 9.24 3.51
C GLY A 134 1.58 7.99 3.13
N GLY A 135 2.19 7.05 2.39
CA GLY A 135 1.52 5.82 1.99
C GLY A 135 1.15 4.90 3.16
N LYS A 136 1.97 4.86 4.21
CA LYS A 136 1.70 4.10 5.45
C LYS A 136 0.59 4.75 6.27
N ILE A 137 0.65 6.07 6.46
CA ILE A 137 -0.36 6.84 7.20
C ILE A 137 -1.74 6.68 6.54
N GLN A 138 -1.80 6.85 5.21
CA GLN A 138 -3.05 6.70 4.47
C GLN A 138 -3.59 5.25 4.55
N ALA A 139 -2.72 4.25 4.52
CA ALA A 139 -3.10 2.85 4.70
C ALA A 139 -3.72 2.60 6.09
N ASP A 140 -3.09 3.11 7.15
CA ASP A 140 -3.59 2.99 8.52
C ASP A 140 -4.96 3.70 8.69
N GLN A 141 -5.12 4.90 8.13
CA GLN A 141 -6.39 5.63 8.14
C GLN A 141 -7.50 4.86 7.41
N ALA A 142 -7.20 4.29 6.25
CA ALA A 142 -8.15 3.49 5.50
C ALA A 142 -8.55 2.20 6.24
N LEU A 143 -7.60 1.55 6.93
CA LEU A 143 -7.90 0.40 7.79
C LEU A 143 -8.80 0.77 8.97
N LEU A 144 -8.56 1.92 9.61
CA LEU A 144 -9.43 2.43 10.68
C LEU A 144 -10.86 2.70 10.16
N GLN A 145 -10.98 3.30 8.98
CA GLN A 145 -12.28 3.53 8.34
C GLN A 145 -13.01 2.21 8.07
N MET A 146 -12.31 1.21 7.52
CA MET A 146 -12.90 -0.11 7.27
C MET A 146 -13.29 -0.85 8.55
N PHE A 147 -12.49 -0.73 9.60
CA PHE A 147 -12.81 -1.28 10.92
C PHE A 147 -14.06 -0.61 11.51
N SER A 148 -14.22 0.70 11.31
CA SER A 148 -15.42 1.42 11.78
C SER A 148 -16.70 0.85 11.16
N TRP A 149 -16.72 0.59 9.85
CA TRP A 149 -17.86 -0.01 9.16
C TRP A 149 -18.24 -1.37 9.73
N ILE A 150 -17.24 -2.20 10.02
CA ILE A 150 -17.43 -3.55 10.58
C ILE A 150 -17.96 -3.48 12.01
N ASN A 151 -17.39 -2.61 12.85
CA ASN A 151 -17.83 -2.47 14.24
C ASN A 151 -19.24 -1.91 14.40
N THR A 152 -19.66 -1.05 13.46
CA THR A 152 -21.02 -0.49 13.47
C THR A 152 -22.04 -1.37 12.76
N ASP A 153 -21.66 -2.59 12.33
CA ASP A 153 -22.47 -3.49 11.51
C ASP A 153 -23.12 -2.81 10.30
N ARG A 154 -22.37 -1.86 9.70
CA ARG A 154 -22.82 -1.06 8.56
C ARG A 154 -22.04 -1.52 7.33
N PRO A 155 -22.63 -2.34 6.45
CA PRO A 155 -21.96 -2.69 5.20
C PRO A 155 -21.82 -1.41 4.34
N PRO A 156 -20.59 -1.04 3.93
CA PRO A 156 -20.38 0.12 3.09
C PRO A 156 -20.90 -0.15 1.68
N LYS A 157 -21.30 0.92 0.99
CA LYS A 157 -21.57 0.85 -0.45
C LYS A 157 -20.28 0.60 -1.23
N ARG A 158 -20.42 0.10 -2.46
CA ARG A 158 -19.30 -0.12 -3.38
C ARG A 158 -18.58 1.20 -3.69
N SER A 159 -19.33 2.29 -3.84
CA SER A 159 -18.80 3.64 -3.99
C SER A 159 -18.00 4.13 -2.77
N GLU A 160 -18.40 3.77 -1.54
CA GLU A 160 -17.66 4.13 -0.32
C GLU A 160 -16.32 3.36 -0.23
N ILE A 161 -16.32 2.07 -0.61
CA ILE A 161 -15.09 1.28 -0.71
C ILE A 161 -14.15 1.90 -1.75
N TYR A 162 -14.68 2.28 -2.90
CA TYR A 162 -13.92 2.95 -3.97
C TYR A 162 -13.31 4.27 -3.47
N ASP A 163 -14.10 5.15 -2.84
CA ASP A 163 -13.63 6.46 -2.37
C ASP A 163 -12.45 6.34 -1.38
N VAL A 164 -12.46 5.31 -0.52
CA VAL A 164 -11.38 5.06 0.45
C VAL A 164 -10.13 4.49 -0.22
N LEU A 165 -10.31 3.54 -1.14
CA LEU A 165 -9.19 2.80 -1.72
C LEU A 165 -8.58 3.52 -2.94
N ASP A 166 -9.37 4.11 -3.83
CA ASP A 166 -8.90 4.64 -5.11
C ASP A 166 -7.71 5.62 -4.98
N PRO A 167 -7.71 6.57 -4.04
CA PRO A 167 -6.60 7.51 -3.85
C PRO A 167 -5.27 6.86 -3.41
N LEU A 168 -5.32 5.63 -2.88
CA LEU A 168 -4.15 4.94 -2.33
C LEU A 168 -3.28 4.32 -3.42
N SER A 169 -1.98 4.22 -3.14
CA SER A 169 -1.07 3.43 -3.98
C SER A 169 -1.44 1.94 -3.95
N ILE A 170 -1.05 1.18 -4.99
CA ILE A 170 -1.22 -0.28 -5.02
C ILE A 170 -0.48 -0.89 -3.82
N GLU A 171 0.71 -0.39 -3.52
CA GLU A 171 1.56 -0.87 -2.44
C GLU A 171 0.88 -0.69 -1.07
N SER A 172 0.24 0.46 -0.84
CA SER A 172 -0.55 0.72 0.36
C SER A 172 -1.70 -0.27 0.49
N LYS A 173 -2.47 -0.49 -0.60
CA LYS A 173 -3.59 -1.45 -0.63
C LYS A 173 -3.15 -2.88 -0.31
N LEU A 174 -2.05 -3.33 -0.91
CA LEU A 174 -1.52 -4.68 -0.69
C LEU A 174 -0.96 -4.84 0.73
N PHE A 175 -0.29 -3.81 1.26
CA PHE A 175 0.12 -3.80 2.66
C PHE A 175 -1.07 -3.88 3.61
N MET A 176 -2.13 -3.09 3.39
CA MET A 176 -3.36 -3.16 4.19
C MET A 176 -3.96 -4.56 4.20
N MET A 177 -3.98 -5.23 3.05
CA MET A 177 -4.51 -6.58 2.89
C MET A 177 -3.67 -7.63 3.65
N GLY A 178 -2.36 -7.44 3.72
CA GLY A 178 -1.45 -8.29 4.52
C GLY A 178 -1.51 -8.01 6.02
N LYS A 179 -1.72 -6.74 6.40
CA LYS A 179 -1.78 -6.29 7.80
C LYS A 179 -3.09 -6.64 8.50
N THR A 180 -4.21 -6.51 7.81
CA THR A 180 -5.52 -6.74 8.45
C THR A 180 -5.70 -8.21 8.82
N THR A 181 -6.26 -8.48 10.00
CA THR A 181 -6.70 -9.82 10.40
C THR A 181 -8.13 -10.11 9.94
N GLN A 182 -8.89 -9.07 9.58
CA GLN A 182 -10.30 -9.14 9.25
C GLN A 182 -10.51 -9.62 7.80
N VAL A 183 -11.19 -10.76 7.65
CA VAL A 183 -11.52 -11.32 6.33
C VAL A 183 -12.36 -10.35 5.50
N THR A 184 -13.29 -9.62 6.14
CA THR A 184 -14.15 -8.62 5.48
C THR A 184 -13.33 -7.49 4.86
N THR A 185 -12.32 -6.97 5.56
CA THR A 185 -11.39 -5.96 5.00
C THR A 185 -10.64 -6.50 3.77
N ARG A 186 -10.14 -7.74 3.83
CA ARG A 186 -9.51 -8.39 2.66
C ARG A 186 -10.47 -8.50 1.47
N ARG A 187 -11.75 -8.82 1.73
CA ARG A 187 -12.79 -8.88 0.70
C ARG A 187 -13.04 -7.52 0.04
N TYR A 188 -13.06 -6.42 0.80
CA TYR A 188 -13.21 -5.08 0.22
C TYR A 188 -12.04 -4.68 -0.68
N ILE A 189 -10.81 -4.98 -0.27
CA ILE A 189 -9.62 -4.71 -1.09
C ILE A 189 -9.62 -5.58 -2.36
N SER A 190 -9.97 -6.86 -2.24
CA SER A 190 -10.15 -7.76 -3.39
C SER A 190 -11.24 -7.26 -4.34
N LEU A 191 -12.38 -6.80 -3.82
CA LEU A 191 -13.49 -6.25 -4.61
C LEU A 191 -13.04 -5.03 -5.41
N TYR A 192 -12.25 -4.14 -4.80
CA TYR A 192 -11.70 -2.99 -5.51
C TYR A 192 -10.87 -3.40 -6.72
N PHE A 193 -9.90 -4.30 -6.53
CA PHE A 193 -9.01 -4.70 -7.62
C PHE A 193 -9.71 -5.49 -8.73
N THR A 194 -10.73 -6.27 -8.40
CA THR A 194 -11.38 -7.17 -9.36
C THR A 194 -12.61 -6.59 -10.04
N GLN A 195 -13.26 -5.58 -9.44
CA GLN A 195 -14.54 -5.07 -9.95
C GLN A 195 -14.66 -3.54 -9.95
N LEU A 196 -14.13 -2.84 -8.95
CA LEU A 196 -14.41 -1.40 -8.80
C LEU A 196 -13.44 -0.53 -9.59
N LYS A 197 -12.15 -0.85 -9.56
CA LYS A 197 -11.06 0.00 -10.07
C LYS A 197 -11.29 0.48 -11.51
N ASP A 198 -11.67 -0.43 -12.41
CA ASP A 198 -11.80 -0.13 -13.84
C ASP A 198 -13.21 0.36 -14.23
N THR A 199 -14.08 0.61 -13.25
CA THR A 199 -15.41 1.16 -13.49
C THR A 199 -15.29 2.59 -14.02
N LYS A 200 -15.91 2.84 -15.17
CA LYS A 200 -15.98 4.17 -15.82
C LYS A 200 -17.41 4.45 -16.23
N THR A 201 -17.76 5.73 -16.28
CA THR A 201 -19.02 6.19 -16.86
C THR A 201 -19.03 5.95 -18.37
N LEU A 202 -20.18 5.60 -18.93
CA LEU A 202 -20.36 5.49 -20.38
C LEU A 202 -20.47 6.89 -21.00
N LEU A 203 -21.17 7.80 -20.31
CA LEU A 203 -21.19 9.21 -20.63
C LEU A 203 -19.86 9.88 -20.30
N ARG A 204 -19.44 10.78 -21.19
CA ARG A 204 -18.28 11.65 -21.03
C ARG A 204 -18.74 13.08 -20.80
N GLY A 205 -17.81 13.96 -20.41
CA GLY A 205 -18.12 15.38 -20.24
C GLY A 205 -18.70 16.03 -21.49
N THR A 206 -18.32 15.57 -22.69
CA THR A 206 -18.88 16.02 -23.97
C THR A 206 -20.35 15.67 -24.13
N ASP A 207 -20.76 14.47 -23.70
CA ASP A 207 -22.16 14.06 -23.73
C ASP A 207 -22.99 14.94 -22.79
N LEU A 208 -22.46 15.23 -21.59
CA LEU A 208 -23.15 16.10 -20.61
C LEU A 208 -23.36 17.53 -21.15
N ILE A 209 -22.40 18.08 -21.89
CA ILE A 209 -22.54 19.39 -22.53
C ILE A 209 -23.64 19.35 -23.60
N GLN A 210 -23.70 18.27 -24.39
CA GLN A 210 -24.77 18.09 -25.40
C GLN A 210 -26.15 17.93 -24.77
N MET A 211 -26.22 17.37 -23.56
CA MET A 211 -27.45 17.30 -22.75
C MET A 211 -27.83 18.65 -22.10
N GLY A 212 -27.10 19.74 -22.37
CA GLY A 212 -27.42 21.08 -21.87
C GLY A 212 -26.76 21.44 -20.53
N ILE A 213 -25.85 20.61 -20.01
CA ILE A 213 -25.12 20.94 -18.78
C ILE A 213 -24.05 21.99 -19.08
N LYS A 214 -24.09 23.09 -18.33
CA LYS A 214 -23.09 24.17 -18.45
C LYS A 214 -21.69 23.64 -18.15
N SER A 215 -20.75 24.02 -19.02
CA SER A 215 -19.33 23.72 -18.82
C SER A 215 -18.83 24.30 -17.49
N GLY A 216 -18.07 23.50 -16.73
CA GLY A 216 -17.49 23.93 -15.45
C GLY A 216 -17.47 22.85 -14.36
N PRO A 217 -17.30 23.23 -13.08
CA PRO A 217 -17.21 22.30 -11.95
C PRO A 217 -18.40 21.33 -11.81
N PHE A 218 -19.56 21.72 -12.31
CA PHE A 218 -20.78 20.91 -12.33
C PHE A 218 -20.62 19.62 -13.15
N ILE A 219 -19.87 19.65 -14.26
CA ILE A 219 -19.58 18.44 -15.06
C ILE A 219 -18.82 17.42 -14.22
N LYS A 220 -17.77 17.86 -13.51
CA LYS A 220 -16.99 16.97 -12.64
C LYS A 220 -17.88 16.39 -11.55
N LYS A 221 -18.71 17.21 -10.89
CA LYS A 221 -19.65 16.75 -9.86
C LYS A 221 -20.66 15.73 -10.40
N ALA A 222 -21.20 15.97 -11.60
CA ALA A 222 -22.12 15.08 -12.28
C ALA A 222 -21.46 13.73 -12.63
N LEU A 223 -20.27 13.75 -13.24
CA LEU A 223 -19.52 12.53 -13.56
C LEU A 223 -19.11 11.76 -12.30
N THR A 224 -18.74 12.44 -11.22
CA THR A 224 -18.46 11.78 -9.94
C THR A 224 -19.72 11.12 -9.36
N GLY A 225 -20.86 11.80 -9.38
CA GLY A 225 -22.13 11.22 -8.93
C GLY A 225 -22.54 10.01 -9.78
N LEU A 226 -22.38 10.13 -11.10
CA LEU A 226 -22.67 9.06 -12.05
C LEU A 226 -21.76 7.84 -11.87
N LEU A 227 -20.47 8.07 -11.63
CA LEU A 227 -19.53 7.00 -11.30
C LEU A 227 -19.94 6.27 -10.01
N LYS A 228 -20.38 7.00 -8.98
CA LYS A 228 -20.90 6.39 -7.75
C LYS A 228 -22.15 5.56 -7.99
N ALA A 229 -23.09 6.08 -8.79
CA ALA A 229 -24.29 5.33 -9.17
C ALA A 229 -23.95 4.05 -9.93
N ARG A 230 -22.96 4.09 -10.84
CA ARG A 230 -22.46 2.88 -11.53
C ARG A 230 -21.81 1.90 -10.57
N LEU A 231 -20.92 2.38 -9.71
CA LEU A 231 -20.22 1.55 -8.72
C LEU A 231 -21.21 0.83 -7.82
N ASP A 232 -22.30 1.50 -7.44
CA ASP A 232 -23.39 0.98 -6.63
C ASP A 232 -24.45 0.21 -7.44
N GLU A 233 -24.16 -0.09 -8.72
CA GLU A 233 -25.00 -0.90 -9.62
C GLU A 233 -26.43 -0.32 -9.84
N GLN A 234 -26.59 0.99 -9.62
CA GLN A 234 -27.86 1.70 -9.81
C GLN A 234 -28.14 2.08 -11.26
N VAL A 235 -27.07 2.19 -12.06
CA VAL A 235 -27.14 2.50 -13.50
C VAL A 235 -26.18 1.57 -14.24
N ILE A 236 -26.67 0.93 -15.30
CA ILE A 236 -25.92 -0.08 -16.04
C ILE A 236 -25.72 0.39 -17.48
N THR A 237 -26.80 0.87 -18.10
CA THR A 237 -26.86 1.26 -19.50
C THR A 237 -26.57 2.75 -19.69
N ARG A 238 -26.24 3.15 -20.93
CA ARG A 238 -26.10 4.57 -21.28
C ARG A 238 -27.42 5.33 -21.09
N GLN A 239 -28.56 4.66 -21.27
CA GLN A 239 -29.88 5.25 -21.06
C GLN A 239 -30.11 5.55 -19.57
N ASP A 240 -29.80 4.59 -18.69
CA ASP A 240 -29.90 4.78 -17.23
C ASP A 240 -29.03 5.96 -16.77
N GLU A 241 -27.83 6.09 -17.35
CA GLU A 241 -26.94 7.21 -17.05
C GLU A 241 -27.53 8.57 -17.47
N MET A 242 -28.17 8.63 -18.64
CA MET A 242 -28.83 9.86 -19.10
C MET A 242 -30.01 10.23 -18.18
N GLU A 243 -30.84 9.25 -17.81
CA GLU A 243 -31.97 9.46 -16.90
C GLU A 243 -31.53 9.89 -15.50
N TYR A 244 -30.45 9.29 -14.99
CA TYR A 244 -29.85 9.68 -13.71
C TYR A 244 -29.41 11.14 -13.71
N ILE A 245 -28.76 11.58 -14.80
CA ILE A 245 -28.33 12.96 -14.97
C ILE A 245 -29.52 13.93 -15.08
N SER A 246 -30.54 13.60 -15.88
CA SER A 246 -31.74 14.44 -16.02
C SER A 246 -32.46 14.63 -14.68
N LYS A 247 -32.66 13.54 -13.93
CA LYS A 247 -33.25 13.59 -12.57
C LYS A 247 -32.42 14.43 -11.61
N ALA A 248 -31.10 14.29 -11.65
CA ALA A 248 -30.20 15.04 -10.76
C ALA A 248 -30.14 16.55 -11.08
N GLN A 249 -30.51 16.96 -12.30
CA GLN A 249 -30.60 18.37 -12.72
C GLN A 249 -32.00 18.96 -12.60
N GLY A 250 -33.02 18.17 -12.24
CA GLY A 250 -34.43 18.62 -12.26
C GLY A 250 -34.95 18.87 -13.67
N MET A 251 -34.39 18.19 -14.67
CA MET A 251 -34.91 18.17 -16.03
C MET A 251 -35.97 17.06 -16.08
N GLU A 252 -37.24 17.44 -15.89
CA GLU A 252 -38.40 16.55 -16.10
C GLU A 252 -38.58 16.19 -17.58
#